data_AF-A0A7Y0KNW9-F1
#
_entry.id   AF-A0A7Y0KNW9-F1
#
_cell.length_a   1.000
_cell.length_b   1.000
_cell.length_c   1.000
_cell.angle_alpha   90.00
_cell.angle_beta   90.00
_cell.angle_gamma   90.00
#
_symmetry.space_group_name_H-M   'P 1'
#
loop_
_entity.id
_entity.type
_entity.pdbx_description
1 polymer ?
#
loop_
_entity_poly.entity_id
_entity_poly.type
_entity_poly.pdbx_seq_one_letter_code
_entity_poly.pdbx_strand_id
1 'polypeptide(L)'
;MMTMSEVGIDFERANAARIYDYFLGGAHNFASDRAQAATIVAANPDMPRVCRLNRDFLGRVVRWCLAAGVDQFLDLGSGVPTVGNVHEIALAARPDARVAYVDFEPVAVHHARDLTAGLDGVRVVQGDLRQPEAVLRDPGVAGLLDFDRPVAILAIAVLHFIDDDLPSIFGRYRAALAPGSVLALNHGSADQDDPVLAEAVRDIQRGYRGAATPVVLRDRAEIRELLDGFELVVPGLVDPVDWPVEQPGVEPIGAYAAVGRAPAAR
;
A
#
# COMPACT_ATOMS: atom_id res chain seq x y z
N MET A 1 20.35 4.70 -24.15
CA MET A 1 19.11 3.92 -24.12
C MET A 1 19.50 2.59 -23.48
N MET A 2 19.25 2.44 -22.17
CA MET A 2 19.56 1.20 -21.46
C MET A 2 18.63 0.10 -21.97
N THR A 3 19.14 -1.12 -22.12
CA THR A 3 18.32 -2.27 -22.52
C THR A 3 17.45 -2.68 -21.32
N MET A 4 16.24 -3.21 -21.56
CA MET A 4 15.35 -3.57 -20.44
C MET A 4 15.95 -4.66 -19.51
N SER A 5 16.95 -5.41 -19.98
CA SER A 5 17.76 -6.32 -19.16
C SER A 5 18.69 -5.61 -18.16
N GLU A 6 19.10 -4.37 -18.42
CA GLU A 6 19.92 -3.56 -17.50
C GLU A 6 19.10 -2.98 -16.33
N VAL A 7 17.76 -3.00 -16.42
CA VAL A 7 16.83 -2.43 -15.41
C VAL A 7 16.34 -3.49 -14.40
N GLY A 8 16.78 -4.75 -14.53
CA GLY A 8 16.41 -5.82 -13.59
C GLY A 8 14.93 -6.24 -13.66
N ILE A 9 14.25 -5.97 -14.79
CA ILE A 9 12.85 -6.35 -14.99
C ILE A 9 12.78 -7.85 -15.32
N ASP A 10 12.06 -8.61 -14.49
CA ASP A 10 11.72 -10.00 -14.75
C ASP A 10 10.37 -10.08 -15.50
N PHE A 11 10.43 -10.47 -16.77
CA PHE A 11 9.26 -10.63 -17.64
C PHE A 11 8.59 -11.99 -17.50
N GLU A 12 9.31 -12.99 -16.98
CA GLU A 12 8.87 -14.39 -16.95
C GLU A 12 8.13 -14.72 -15.65
N ARG A 13 8.50 -14.08 -14.53
CA ARG A 13 7.78 -14.24 -13.26
C ARG A 13 6.81 -13.10 -13.03
N ALA A 14 5.58 -13.45 -12.70
CA ALA A 14 4.55 -12.48 -12.37
C ALA A 14 4.88 -11.71 -11.07
N ASN A 15 4.55 -10.41 -11.03
CA ASN A 15 4.74 -9.56 -9.85
C ASN A 15 3.41 -8.96 -9.38
N ALA A 16 3.20 -8.88 -8.07
CA ALA A 16 2.01 -8.32 -7.45
C ALA A 16 1.62 -6.93 -7.98
N ALA A 17 2.57 -6.00 -8.16
CA ALA A 17 2.26 -4.64 -8.64
C ALA A 17 1.63 -4.66 -10.04
N ARG A 18 2.16 -5.52 -10.93
CA ARG A 18 1.71 -5.65 -12.32
C ARG A 18 0.42 -6.50 -12.43
N ILE A 19 0.26 -7.50 -11.56
CA ILE A 19 -1.02 -8.22 -11.41
C ILE A 19 -2.12 -7.26 -10.93
N TYR A 20 -1.81 -6.40 -9.96
CA TYR A 20 -2.75 -5.41 -9.43
C TYR A 20 -3.15 -4.38 -10.51
N ASP A 21 -2.19 -3.90 -11.31
CA ASP A 21 -2.44 -3.07 -12.50
C ASP A 21 -3.44 -3.75 -13.45
N TYR A 22 -3.25 -5.04 -13.75
CA TYR A 22 -4.19 -5.80 -14.58
C TYR A 22 -5.60 -5.86 -13.98
N PHE A 23 -5.75 -6.10 -12.67
CA PHE A 23 -7.06 -6.13 -12.02
C PHE A 23 -7.79 -4.78 -12.07
N LEU A 24 -7.04 -3.68 -12.16
CA LEU A 24 -7.56 -2.34 -12.34
C LEU A 24 -7.81 -1.96 -13.82
N GLY A 25 -7.53 -2.87 -14.76
CA GLY A 25 -7.68 -2.62 -16.20
C GLY A 25 -6.53 -1.81 -16.81
N GLY A 26 -5.38 -1.74 -16.11
CA GLY A 26 -4.17 -1.11 -16.61
C GLY A 26 -3.45 -1.95 -17.68
N ALA A 27 -2.43 -1.34 -18.28
CA ALA A 27 -1.69 -1.90 -19.41
C ALA A 27 -0.20 -2.13 -19.12
N HIS A 28 0.27 -1.85 -17.90
CA HIS A 28 1.67 -1.96 -17.50
C HIS A 28 1.95 -3.33 -16.87
N ASN A 29 1.57 -4.38 -17.60
CA ASN A 29 1.65 -5.77 -17.20
C ASN A 29 2.06 -6.67 -18.37
N PHE A 30 2.78 -7.75 -18.06
CA PHE A 30 3.28 -8.70 -19.05
C PHE A 30 2.38 -9.93 -19.17
N ALA A 31 2.69 -10.80 -20.13
CA ALA A 31 1.93 -12.02 -20.36
C ALA A 31 1.92 -12.95 -19.13
N SER A 32 3.03 -13.02 -18.39
CA SER A 32 3.16 -13.77 -17.13
C SER A 32 2.20 -13.25 -16.06
N ASP A 33 2.12 -11.93 -15.89
CA ASP A 33 1.20 -11.29 -14.94
C ASP A 33 -0.26 -11.57 -15.31
N ARG A 34 -0.63 -11.44 -16.58
CA ARG A 34 -1.99 -11.72 -17.07
C ARG A 34 -2.39 -13.18 -16.89
N ALA A 35 -1.48 -14.12 -17.14
CA ALA A 35 -1.73 -15.54 -16.95
C ALA A 35 -1.97 -15.87 -15.46
N GLN A 36 -1.18 -15.27 -14.56
CA GLN A 36 -1.37 -15.41 -13.12
C GLN A 36 -2.69 -14.78 -12.68
N ALA A 37 -2.98 -13.56 -13.13
CA ALA A 37 -4.20 -12.84 -12.82
C ALA A 37 -5.45 -13.60 -13.29
N ALA A 38 -5.42 -14.20 -14.48
CA ALA A 38 -6.52 -15.04 -14.98
C ALA A 38 -6.76 -16.27 -14.10
N THR A 39 -5.70 -16.88 -13.57
CA THR A 39 -5.80 -17.99 -12.61
C THR A 39 -6.46 -17.54 -11.30
N ILE A 40 -6.06 -16.37 -10.78
CA ILE A 40 -6.65 -15.80 -9.57
C ILE A 40 -8.14 -15.47 -9.81
N VAL A 41 -8.48 -14.82 -10.92
CA VAL A 41 -9.87 -14.45 -11.26
C VAL A 41 -10.76 -15.68 -11.47
N ALA A 42 -10.22 -16.78 -12.01
CA ALA A 42 -10.98 -18.02 -12.15
C ALA A 42 -11.37 -18.61 -10.79
N ALA A 43 -10.53 -18.45 -9.77
CA ALA A 43 -10.82 -18.89 -8.39
C ALA A 43 -11.65 -17.84 -7.61
N ASN A 44 -11.37 -16.56 -7.80
CA ASN A 44 -12.06 -15.45 -7.15
C ASN A 44 -12.38 -14.35 -8.18
N PRO A 45 -13.59 -14.40 -8.81
CA PRO A 45 -14.00 -13.44 -9.82
C PRO A 45 -14.11 -11.99 -9.32
N ASP A 46 -14.12 -11.79 -8.01
CA ASP A 46 -14.34 -10.50 -7.37
C ASP A 46 -13.05 -9.66 -7.22
N MET A 47 -11.89 -10.19 -7.60
CA MET A 47 -10.60 -9.50 -7.47
C MET A 47 -10.57 -8.06 -8.02
N PRO A 48 -11.12 -7.75 -9.22
CA PRO A 48 -11.19 -6.37 -9.69
C PRO A 48 -11.95 -5.44 -8.73
N ARG A 49 -13.02 -5.93 -8.07
CA ARG A 49 -13.78 -5.15 -7.08
C ARG A 49 -12.93 -4.92 -5.83
N VAL A 50 -12.28 -5.97 -5.32
CA VAL A 50 -11.36 -5.89 -4.17
C VAL A 50 -10.28 -4.83 -4.39
N CYS A 51 -9.61 -4.84 -5.55
CA CYS A 51 -8.58 -3.86 -5.88
C CYS A 51 -9.13 -2.42 -5.96
N ARG A 52 -10.33 -2.22 -6.52
CA ARG A 52 -10.97 -0.88 -6.55
C ARG A 52 -11.29 -0.39 -5.13
N LEU A 53 -11.87 -1.23 -4.29
CA LEU A 53 -12.22 -0.85 -2.91
C LEU A 53 -10.99 -0.57 -2.04
N ASN A 54 -9.88 -1.27 -2.28
CA ASN A 54 -8.58 -0.93 -1.68
C ASN A 54 -8.08 0.45 -2.14
N ARG A 55 -8.23 0.82 -3.41
CA ARG A 55 -7.90 2.17 -3.89
C ARG A 55 -8.81 3.24 -3.30
N ASP A 56 -10.10 2.94 -3.16
CA ASP A 56 -11.05 3.83 -2.52
C ASP A 56 -10.68 4.06 -1.04
N PHE A 57 -10.26 3.01 -0.33
CA PHE A 57 -9.75 3.10 1.04
C PHE A 57 -8.53 4.03 1.12
N LEU A 58 -7.50 3.83 0.29
CA LEU A 58 -6.35 4.74 0.21
C LEU A 58 -6.80 6.19 0.02
N GLY A 59 -7.71 6.44 -0.92
CA GLY A 59 -8.19 7.80 -1.17
C GLY A 59 -8.92 8.42 0.01
N ARG A 60 -9.71 7.63 0.77
CA ARG A 60 -10.34 8.07 2.02
C ARG A 60 -9.29 8.38 3.09
N VAL A 61 -8.26 7.54 3.23
CA VAL A 61 -7.15 7.76 4.19
C VAL A 61 -6.41 9.06 3.88
N VAL A 62 -6.03 9.29 2.62
CA VAL A 62 -5.30 10.51 2.23
C VAL A 62 -6.13 11.75 2.53
N ARG A 63 -7.43 11.75 2.19
CA ARG A 63 -8.35 12.86 2.51
C ARG A 63 -8.47 13.10 4.01
N TRP A 64 -8.55 12.02 4.79
CA TRP A 64 -8.59 12.11 6.26
C TRP A 64 -7.29 12.71 6.83
N CYS A 65 -6.12 12.25 6.36
CA CYS A 65 -4.82 12.78 6.79
C CYS A 65 -4.72 14.29 6.54
N LEU A 66 -5.14 14.75 5.36
CA LEU A 66 -5.15 16.17 5.00
C LEU A 66 -6.08 16.96 5.92
N ALA A 67 -7.28 16.45 6.20
CA ALA A 67 -8.22 17.06 7.13
C ALA A 67 -7.68 17.09 8.58
N ALA A 68 -6.87 16.11 8.96
CA ALA A 68 -6.17 16.04 10.24
C ALA A 68 -4.88 16.89 10.31
N GLY A 69 -4.55 17.62 9.23
CA GLY A 69 -3.39 18.51 9.16
C GLY A 69 -2.07 17.83 8.79
N VAL A 70 -2.10 16.58 8.31
CA VAL A 70 -0.92 15.86 7.82
C VAL A 70 -0.83 16.01 6.30
N ASP A 71 0.21 16.69 5.84
CA ASP A 71 0.43 17.07 4.43
C ASP A 71 1.68 16.43 3.81
N GLN A 72 2.29 15.45 4.50
CA GLN A 72 3.46 14.71 4.07
C GLN A 72 3.15 13.21 4.02
N PHE A 73 3.46 12.55 2.91
CA PHE A 73 3.10 11.16 2.68
C PHE A 73 4.34 10.36 2.26
N LEU A 74 4.56 9.25 2.95
CA LEU A 74 5.50 8.19 2.56
C LEU A 74 4.66 6.96 2.17
N ASP A 75 4.55 6.70 0.87
CA ASP A 75 3.74 5.61 0.32
C ASP A 75 4.65 4.40 0.01
N LEU A 76 4.56 3.37 0.85
CA LEU A 76 5.37 2.16 0.81
C LEU A 76 4.66 1.07 0.00
N GLY A 77 5.30 0.59 -1.06
CA GLY A 77 4.68 -0.33 -2.01
C GLY A 77 3.65 0.37 -2.87
N SER A 78 4.01 1.52 -3.44
CA SER A 78 3.09 2.40 -4.16
C SER A 78 2.42 1.74 -5.37
N GLY A 79 3.05 0.70 -5.92
CA GLY A 79 2.58 -0.04 -7.08
C GLY A 79 2.67 0.77 -8.38
N VAL A 80 2.13 0.17 -9.43
CA VAL A 80 1.99 0.84 -10.73
C VAL A 80 0.98 1.98 -10.59
N PRO A 81 1.28 3.19 -11.12
CA PRO A 81 0.34 4.31 -11.06
C PRO A 81 -1.02 4.01 -11.71
N THR A 82 -2.08 4.51 -11.11
CA THR A 82 -3.47 4.32 -11.57
C THR A 82 -4.28 5.61 -11.40
N VAL A 83 -5.61 5.59 -11.48
CA VAL A 83 -6.43 6.77 -11.16
C VAL A 83 -6.52 6.94 -9.64
N GLY A 84 -6.39 8.17 -9.15
CA GLY A 84 -6.49 8.47 -7.72
C GLY A 84 -5.20 8.16 -6.99
N ASN A 85 -4.07 8.59 -7.55
CA ASN A 85 -2.77 8.52 -6.89
C ASN A 85 -2.73 9.46 -5.67
N VAL A 86 -1.90 9.15 -4.68
CA VAL A 86 -1.79 9.92 -3.42
C VAL A 86 -1.53 11.40 -3.70
N HIS A 87 -0.63 11.68 -4.64
CA HIS A 87 -0.25 13.04 -5.03
C HIS A 87 -1.36 13.80 -5.73
N GLU A 88 -2.20 13.14 -6.54
CA GLU A 88 -3.34 13.78 -7.19
C GLU A 88 -4.34 14.28 -6.14
N ILE A 89 -4.62 13.43 -5.14
CA ILE A 89 -5.54 13.76 -4.04
C ILE A 89 -4.93 14.83 -3.13
N ALA A 90 -3.66 14.67 -2.75
CA ALA A 90 -2.97 15.57 -1.85
C ALA A 90 -2.79 16.96 -2.45
N LEU A 91 -2.25 17.06 -3.67
CA LEU A 91 -1.97 18.34 -4.32
C LEU A 91 -3.26 19.11 -4.70
N ALA A 92 -4.35 18.39 -5.00
CA ALA A 92 -5.65 19.02 -5.25
C ALA A 92 -6.20 19.77 -4.03
N ALA A 93 -5.95 19.26 -2.82
CA ALA A 93 -6.39 19.92 -1.57
C ALA A 93 -5.33 20.88 -1.00
N ARG A 94 -4.05 20.54 -1.15
CA ARG A 94 -2.89 21.24 -0.58
C ARG A 94 -1.75 21.26 -1.59
N PRO A 95 -1.60 22.34 -2.38
CA PRO A 95 -0.55 22.44 -3.40
C PRO A 95 0.89 22.32 -2.86
N ASP A 96 1.07 22.52 -1.56
CA ASP A 96 2.33 22.40 -0.82
C ASP A 96 2.57 21.00 -0.22
N ALA A 97 1.63 20.06 -0.42
CA ALA A 97 1.76 18.69 0.07
C ALA A 97 2.95 17.95 -0.57
N ARG A 98 3.54 17.03 0.19
CA ARG A 98 4.74 16.30 -0.20
C ARG A 98 4.48 14.80 -0.21
N VAL A 99 4.86 14.13 -1.29
CA VAL A 99 4.63 12.69 -1.46
C VAL A 99 5.90 12.00 -1.94
N ALA A 100 6.43 11.10 -1.13
CA ALA A 100 7.48 10.17 -1.51
C ALA A 100 6.86 8.79 -1.75
N TYR A 101 6.93 8.30 -2.99
CA TYR A 101 6.58 6.93 -3.35
C TYR A 101 7.81 6.05 -3.24
N VAL A 102 7.63 4.84 -2.69
CA VAL A 102 8.66 3.82 -2.58
C VAL A 102 8.10 2.52 -3.14
N ASP A 103 8.77 1.96 -4.13
CA ASP A 103 8.47 0.62 -4.62
C ASP A 103 9.76 -0.12 -4.99
N PHE A 104 9.76 -1.45 -4.88
CA PHE A 104 10.92 -2.25 -5.27
C PHE A 104 10.83 -2.72 -6.73
N GLU A 105 9.62 -2.74 -7.30
CA GLU A 105 9.35 -3.26 -8.63
C GLU A 105 9.72 -2.21 -9.70
N PRO A 106 10.66 -2.52 -10.63
CA PRO A 106 11.19 -1.50 -11.53
C PRO A 106 10.18 -0.93 -12.54
N VAL A 107 9.15 -1.69 -12.95
CA VAL A 107 8.10 -1.21 -13.87
C VAL A 107 7.21 -0.18 -13.17
N ALA A 108 6.81 -0.43 -11.92
CA ALA A 108 6.09 0.51 -11.08
C ALA A 108 6.87 1.81 -10.89
N VAL A 109 8.14 1.72 -10.51
CA VAL A 109 9.02 2.89 -10.33
C VAL A 109 9.17 3.68 -11.62
N HIS A 110 9.40 3.01 -12.76
CA HIS A 110 9.57 3.67 -14.04
C HIS A 110 8.34 4.49 -14.42
N HIS A 111 7.16 3.87 -14.39
CA HIS A 111 5.91 4.56 -14.73
C HIS A 111 5.54 5.66 -13.73
N ALA A 112 5.84 5.48 -12.44
CA ALA A 112 5.64 6.52 -11.43
C ALA A 112 6.55 7.73 -11.67
N ARG A 113 7.82 7.53 -12.03
CA ARG A 113 8.74 8.62 -12.40
C ARG A 113 8.25 9.39 -13.62
N ASP A 114 7.80 8.67 -14.64
CA ASP A 114 7.28 9.29 -15.87
C ASP A 114 6.02 10.11 -15.59
N LEU A 115 5.08 9.57 -14.79
CA LEU A 115 3.83 10.26 -14.44
C LEU A 115 4.07 11.53 -13.61
N THR A 116 5.01 11.49 -12.68
CA THR A 116 5.28 12.56 -11.71
C THR A 116 6.35 13.55 -12.17
N ALA A 117 6.84 13.41 -13.41
CA ALA A 117 7.89 14.25 -13.94
C ALA A 117 7.49 15.75 -13.92
N GLY A 118 8.33 16.57 -13.29
CA GLY A 118 8.09 18.02 -13.14
C GLY A 118 7.25 18.43 -11.93
N LEU A 119 6.83 17.50 -11.07
CA LEU A 119 6.15 17.81 -9.82
C LEU A 119 7.15 18.00 -8.67
N ASP A 120 7.38 19.24 -8.25
CA ASP A 120 8.38 19.57 -7.22
C ASP A 120 8.11 18.87 -5.88
N GLY A 121 6.84 18.70 -5.49
CA GLY A 121 6.42 18.06 -4.24
C GLY A 121 6.36 16.53 -4.28
N VAL A 122 6.77 15.88 -5.37
CA VAL A 122 6.62 14.43 -5.54
C VAL A 122 7.96 13.78 -5.90
N ARG A 123 8.32 12.71 -5.21
CA ARG A 123 9.52 11.92 -5.51
C ARG A 123 9.19 10.43 -5.55
N VAL A 124 9.93 9.68 -6.37
CA VAL A 124 9.78 8.23 -6.55
C VAL A 124 11.12 7.56 -6.33
N VAL A 125 11.18 6.71 -5.32
CA VAL A 125 12.35 5.97 -4.89
C VAL A 125 12.17 4.50 -5.23
N GLN A 126 13.19 3.91 -5.86
CA GLN A 126 13.27 2.46 -6.00
C GLN A 126 13.90 1.90 -4.74
N GLY A 127 13.09 1.31 -3.86
CA GLY A 127 13.52 0.91 -2.53
C GLY A 127 12.71 -0.26 -2.00
N ASP A 128 13.33 -1.04 -1.14
CA ASP A 128 12.70 -2.15 -0.46
C ASP A 128 12.18 -1.68 0.91
N LEU A 129 10.86 -1.73 1.11
CA LEU A 129 10.24 -1.31 2.37
C LEU A 129 10.78 -2.07 3.59
N ARG A 130 11.33 -3.28 3.39
CA ARG A 130 11.95 -4.09 4.45
C ARG A 130 13.26 -3.50 4.97
N GLN A 131 13.79 -2.48 4.29
CA GLN A 131 15.03 -1.78 4.64
C GLN A 131 14.71 -0.33 5.08
N PRO A 132 14.05 -0.14 6.25
CA PRO A 132 13.58 1.18 6.67
C PRO A 132 14.70 2.22 6.74
N GLU A 133 15.89 1.86 7.19
CA GLU A 133 17.04 2.76 7.23
C GLU A 133 17.49 3.25 5.85
N ALA A 134 17.39 2.40 4.83
CA ALA A 134 17.74 2.76 3.46
C ALA A 134 16.67 3.67 2.86
N VAL A 135 15.40 3.32 3.05
CA VAL A 135 14.26 4.11 2.59
C VAL A 135 14.26 5.51 3.23
N LEU A 136 14.36 5.58 4.55
CA LEU A 136 14.28 6.84 5.30
C LEU A 136 15.46 7.78 5.01
N ARG A 137 16.63 7.25 4.62
CA ARG A 137 17.82 8.05 4.27
C ARG A 137 17.96 8.34 2.79
N ASP A 138 17.12 7.75 1.94
CA ASP A 138 17.17 8.00 0.51
C ASP A 138 16.97 9.51 0.23
N PRO A 139 17.79 10.15 -0.62
CA PRO A 139 17.64 11.57 -0.92
C PRO A 139 16.25 11.98 -1.43
N GLY A 140 15.52 11.08 -2.09
CA GLY A 140 14.14 11.31 -2.53
C GLY A 140 13.12 11.30 -1.39
N VAL A 141 13.44 10.66 -0.26
CA VAL A 141 12.63 10.67 0.96
C VAL A 141 13.12 11.75 1.91
N ALA A 142 14.36 11.67 2.40
CA ALA A 142 14.94 12.59 3.39
C ALA A 142 15.09 14.03 2.87
N GLY A 143 15.28 14.21 1.56
CA GLY A 143 15.36 15.53 0.95
C GLY A 143 14.00 16.17 0.65
N LEU A 144 12.91 15.39 0.75
CA LEU A 144 11.55 15.85 0.50
C LEU A 144 10.75 15.97 1.80
N LEU A 145 10.72 14.91 2.61
CA LEU A 145 9.91 14.82 3.82
C LEU A 145 10.68 15.38 5.03
N ASP A 146 9.97 16.14 5.85
CA ASP A 146 10.42 16.68 7.13
C ASP A 146 9.85 15.81 8.26
N PHE A 147 10.69 14.96 8.84
CA PHE A 147 10.32 14.02 9.89
C PHE A 147 10.23 14.66 11.29
N ASP A 148 10.58 15.94 11.43
CA ASP A 148 10.29 16.72 12.64
C ASP A 148 8.82 17.22 12.66
N ARG A 149 8.12 17.08 11.53
CA ARG A 149 6.69 17.33 11.37
C ARG A 149 5.92 16.01 11.15
N PRO A 150 4.59 16.00 11.38
CA PRO A 150 3.78 14.82 11.09
C PRO A 150 3.94 14.32 9.65
N VAL A 151 4.14 13.01 9.51
CA VAL A 151 4.18 12.27 8.23
C VAL A 151 3.16 11.13 8.27
N ALA A 152 2.43 10.92 7.19
CA ALA A 152 1.59 9.75 7.00
C ALA A 152 2.36 8.66 6.24
N ILE A 153 2.64 7.54 6.91
CA ILE A 153 3.11 6.32 6.26
C ILE A 153 1.89 5.55 5.77
N LEU A 154 1.86 5.26 4.47
CA LEU A 154 0.83 4.45 3.82
C LEU A 154 1.45 3.11 3.44
N ALA A 155 0.91 2.01 3.96
CA ALA A 155 1.30 0.65 3.64
C ALA A 155 0.06 -0.14 3.22
N ILE A 156 -0.52 0.29 2.10
CA ILE A 156 -1.83 -0.18 1.63
C ILE A 156 -1.63 -1.15 0.46
N ALA A 157 -2.19 -2.34 0.60
CA ALA A 157 -2.15 -3.45 -0.34
C ALA A 157 -0.75 -4.02 -0.62
N VAL A 158 0.17 -3.94 0.36
CA VAL A 158 1.56 -4.41 0.20
C VAL A 158 2.00 -5.46 1.25
N LEU A 159 1.53 -5.36 2.49
CA LEU A 159 2.11 -6.09 3.62
C LEU A 159 1.95 -7.61 3.55
N HIS A 160 0.92 -8.08 2.85
CA HIS A 160 0.69 -9.50 2.61
C HIS A 160 1.67 -10.12 1.61
N PHE A 161 2.56 -9.34 0.98
CA PHE A 161 3.66 -9.84 0.15
C PHE A 161 4.99 -9.93 0.89
N ILE A 162 5.00 -9.66 2.19
CA ILE A 162 6.21 -9.58 3.02
C ILE A 162 6.16 -10.69 4.08
N ASP A 163 7.10 -11.64 3.97
CA ASP A 163 7.28 -12.77 4.89
C ASP A 163 8.38 -12.49 5.95
N ASP A 164 8.64 -11.21 6.18
CA ASP A 164 9.62 -10.74 7.15
C ASP A 164 8.94 -10.33 8.46
N ASP A 165 9.74 -10.01 9.48
CA ASP A 165 9.30 -9.49 10.77
C ASP A 165 8.77 -8.05 10.64
N LEU A 166 7.50 -7.95 10.24
CA LEU A 166 6.81 -6.68 10.07
C LEU A 166 6.76 -5.82 11.35
N PRO A 167 6.50 -6.36 12.56
CA PRO A 167 6.59 -5.58 13.80
C PRO A 167 7.95 -4.88 13.98
N SER A 168 9.05 -5.57 13.71
CA SER A 168 10.40 -4.97 13.80
C SER A 168 10.63 -3.91 12.71
N ILE A 169 10.21 -4.18 11.47
CA ILE A 169 10.32 -3.24 10.35
C ILE A 169 9.53 -1.96 10.62
N PHE A 170 8.25 -2.07 11.00
CA PHE A 170 7.38 -0.93 11.28
C PHE A 170 7.74 -0.24 12.59
N GLY A 171 8.33 -0.94 13.56
CA GLY A 171 8.92 -0.34 14.75
C GLY A 171 10.02 0.68 14.41
N ARG A 172 10.84 0.40 13.38
CA ARG A 172 11.89 1.32 12.89
C ARG A 172 11.31 2.51 12.14
N TYR A 173 10.31 2.29 11.28
CA TYR A 173 9.58 3.39 10.65
C TYR A 173 8.92 4.30 11.70
N ARG A 174 8.22 3.72 12.68
CA ARG A 174 7.59 4.44 13.80
C ARG A 174 8.59 5.28 14.58
N ALA A 175 9.80 4.77 14.83
CA ALA A 175 10.82 5.49 15.58
C ALA A 175 11.31 6.78 14.90
N ALA A 176 11.10 6.93 13.58
CA ALA A 176 11.44 8.13 12.83
C ALA A 176 10.31 9.17 12.77
N LEU A 177 9.12 8.86 13.28
CA LEU A 177 7.94 9.71 13.14
C LEU A 177 7.79 10.71 14.28
N ALA A 178 7.53 11.97 13.94
CA ALA A 178 7.09 12.97 14.90
C ALA A 178 5.72 12.63 15.51
N PRO A 179 5.41 13.11 16.73
CA PRO A 179 4.06 13.06 17.30
C PRO A 179 2.99 13.57 16.34
N GLY A 180 1.83 12.91 16.31
CA GLY A 180 0.74 13.26 15.40
C GLY A 180 0.88 12.72 13.97
N SER A 181 2.00 12.08 13.63
CA SER A 181 2.18 11.28 12.41
C SER A 181 1.16 10.15 12.34
N VAL A 182 1.00 9.57 11.14
CA VAL A 182 -0.04 8.56 10.86
C VAL A 182 0.59 7.31 10.27
N LEU A 183 0.12 6.15 10.68
CA LEU A 183 0.34 4.89 9.97
C LEU A 183 -1.02 4.38 9.50
N ALA A 184 -1.17 4.20 8.20
CA ALA A 184 -2.34 3.56 7.59
C ALA A 184 -1.91 2.30 6.88
N LEU A 185 -2.57 1.19 7.18
CA LEU A 185 -2.29 -0.10 6.56
C LEU A 185 -3.56 -0.88 6.27
N ASN A 186 -3.46 -1.84 5.36
CA ASN A 186 -4.39 -2.95 5.29
C ASN A 186 -3.66 -4.27 4.97
N HIS A 187 -4.33 -5.38 5.26
CA HIS A 187 -3.77 -6.70 5.08
C HIS A 187 -4.89 -7.71 4.81
N GLY A 188 -4.74 -8.54 3.77
CA GLY A 188 -5.67 -9.64 3.50
C GLY A 188 -5.64 -10.66 4.63
N SER A 189 -6.80 -11.14 5.07
CA SER A 189 -6.88 -12.04 6.22
C SER A 189 -7.97 -13.07 6.03
N ALA A 190 -7.64 -14.34 6.23
CA ALA A 190 -8.62 -15.42 6.28
C ALA A 190 -9.22 -15.63 7.69
N ASP A 191 -8.86 -14.77 8.65
CA ASP A 191 -9.47 -14.69 9.98
C ASP A 191 -10.76 -13.86 9.88
N GLN A 192 -11.76 -14.43 9.21
CA GLN A 192 -13.06 -13.80 8.93
C GLN A 192 -14.18 -14.56 9.64
N ASP A 193 -15.17 -13.83 10.14
CA ASP A 193 -16.36 -14.44 10.75
C ASP A 193 -17.20 -15.20 9.71
N ASP A 194 -17.23 -14.73 8.46
CA ASP A 194 -17.86 -15.43 7.35
C ASP A 194 -16.91 -16.49 6.75
N PRO A 195 -17.23 -17.79 6.83
CA PRO A 195 -16.39 -18.85 6.27
C PRO A 195 -16.27 -18.80 4.74
N VAL A 196 -17.26 -18.24 4.03
CA VAL A 196 -17.19 -18.08 2.57
C VAL A 196 -16.15 -17.03 2.21
N LEU A 197 -16.16 -15.89 2.91
CA LEU A 197 -15.16 -14.85 2.76
C LEU A 197 -13.75 -15.35 3.15
N ALA A 198 -13.65 -16.10 4.26
CA ALA A 198 -12.39 -16.71 4.69
C ALA A 198 -11.79 -17.61 3.59
N GLU A 199 -12.61 -18.46 2.96
CA GLU A 199 -12.14 -19.33 1.88
C GLU A 199 -11.80 -18.55 0.61
N ALA A 200 -12.58 -17.52 0.27
CA ALA A 200 -12.28 -16.64 -0.86
C ALA A 200 -10.90 -15.96 -0.71
N VAL A 201 -10.51 -15.57 0.51
CA VAL A 201 -9.17 -15.02 0.79
C VAL A 201 -8.07 -16.09 0.65
N ARG A 202 -8.34 -17.34 1.06
CA ARG A 202 -7.41 -18.46 0.86
C ARG A 202 -7.25 -18.82 -0.61
N ASP A 203 -8.31 -18.70 -1.41
CA ASP A 203 -8.25 -18.86 -2.86
C ASP A 203 -7.32 -17.82 -3.51
N ILE A 204 -7.43 -16.55 -3.09
CA ILE A 204 -6.51 -15.50 -3.52
C ILE A 204 -5.07 -15.90 -3.16
N GLN A 205 -4.81 -16.29 -1.91
CA GLN A 205 -3.48 -16.72 -1.48
C GLN A 205 -2.93 -17.87 -2.35
N ARG A 206 -3.74 -18.88 -2.63
CA ARG A 206 -3.36 -20.00 -3.51
C ARG A 206 -3.06 -19.53 -4.92
N GLY A 207 -3.84 -18.57 -5.43
CA GLY A 207 -3.67 -17.97 -6.74
C GLY A 207 -2.38 -17.16 -6.89
N TYR A 208 -1.72 -16.73 -5.81
CA TYR A 208 -0.40 -16.08 -5.86
C TYR A 208 0.78 -17.06 -5.72
N ARG A 209 0.53 -18.37 -5.57
CA ARG A 209 1.61 -19.37 -5.52
C ARG A 209 2.37 -19.38 -6.85
N GLY A 210 3.69 -19.30 -6.77
CA GLY A 210 4.59 -19.27 -7.95
C GLY A 210 4.90 -17.88 -8.49
N ALA A 211 4.20 -16.84 -8.04
CA ALA A 211 4.57 -15.45 -8.34
C ALA A 211 5.93 -15.09 -7.72
N ALA A 212 6.52 -13.97 -8.13
CA ALA A 212 7.68 -13.38 -7.48
C ALA A 212 7.38 -12.93 -6.04
N THR A 213 6.11 -12.70 -5.74
CA THR A 213 5.58 -12.12 -4.50
C THR A 213 4.45 -13.01 -3.98
N PRO A 214 4.79 -14.09 -3.22
CA PRO A 214 3.78 -14.94 -2.62
C PRO A 214 2.99 -14.20 -1.53
N VAL A 215 1.76 -14.64 -1.27
CA VAL A 215 0.90 -14.05 -0.24
C VAL A 215 1.06 -14.79 1.09
N VAL A 216 1.38 -14.03 2.13
CA VAL A 216 1.35 -14.44 3.54
C VAL A 216 0.13 -13.79 4.19
N LEU A 217 -0.77 -14.62 4.70
CA LEU A 217 -1.96 -14.16 5.43
C LEU A 217 -1.63 -14.04 6.92
N ARG A 218 -2.22 -13.03 7.57
CA ARG A 218 -2.08 -12.78 9.00
C ARG A 218 -3.46 -12.69 9.62
N ASP A 219 -3.60 -13.11 10.86
CA ASP A 219 -4.83 -13.00 11.62
C ASP A 219 -5.05 -11.59 12.17
N ARG A 220 -6.21 -11.35 12.80
CA ARG A 220 -6.55 -10.04 13.34
C ARG A 220 -5.61 -9.56 14.45
N ALA A 221 -5.04 -10.48 15.23
CA ALA A 221 -4.13 -10.15 16.33
C ALA A 221 -2.75 -9.74 15.80
N GLU A 222 -2.20 -10.50 14.85
CA GLU A 222 -0.94 -10.21 14.17
C GLU A 222 -1.00 -8.86 13.44
N ILE A 223 -2.12 -8.54 12.76
CA ILE A 223 -2.30 -7.26 12.09
C ILE A 223 -2.40 -6.11 13.12
N ARG A 224 -3.03 -6.35 14.27
CA ARG A 224 -3.14 -5.34 15.33
C ARG A 224 -1.79 -4.98 15.93
N GLU A 225 -0.89 -5.95 16.09
CA GLU A 225 0.46 -5.73 16.64
C GLU A 225 1.28 -4.73 15.80
N LEU A 226 1.06 -4.66 14.49
CA LEU A 226 1.70 -3.67 13.60
C LEU A 226 1.36 -2.22 13.96
N LEU A 227 0.25 -2.02 14.69
CA LEU A 227 -0.25 -0.71 15.10
C LEU A 227 0.09 -0.39 16.56
N ASP A 228 0.88 -1.24 17.23
CA ASP A 228 1.31 -0.99 18.59
C ASP A 228 2.02 0.36 18.69
N GLY A 229 1.76 1.09 19.78
CA GLY A 229 2.28 2.44 19.98
C GLY A 229 1.58 3.54 19.18
N PHE A 230 0.54 3.22 18.40
CA PHE A 230 -0.37 4.20 17.80
C PHE A 230 -1.72 4.22 18.51
N GLU A 231 -2.36 5.38 18.53
CA GLU A 231 -3.76 5.53 18.92
C GLU A 231 -4.64 5.27 17.70
N LEU A 232 -5.45 4.22 17.74
CA LEU A 232 -6.31 3.87 16.61
C LEU A 232 -7.43 4.89 16.40
N VAL A 233 -7.52 5.39 15.18
CA VAL A 233 -8.63 6.23 14.74
C VAL A 233 -9.87 5.35 14.63
N VAL A 234 -10.99 5.79 15.22
CA VAL A 234 -12.30 5.14 15.11
C VAL A 234 -12.62 4.89 13.62
N PRO A 235 -13.06 3.68 13.24
CA PRO A 235 -13.55 2.57 14.07
C PRO A 235 -12.49 1.56 14.53
N GLY A 236 -11.21 1.84 14.36
CA GLY A 236 -10.13 0.94 14.71
C GLY A 236 -9.81 -0.05 13.57
N LEU A 237 -9.73 -1.34 13.92
CA LEU A 237 -9.38 -2.42 12.98
C LEU A 237 -10.65 -3.09 12.43
N VAL A 238 -10.99 -2.75 11.18
CA VAL A 238 -12.22 -3.14 10.45
C VAL A 238 -11.89 -3.53 9.00
N ASP A 239 -12.85 -3.97 8.19
CA ASP A 239 -12.63 -4.15 6.75
C ASP A 239 -12.34 -2.78 6.08
N PRO A 240 -11.46 -2.70 5.06
CA PRO A 240 -11.22 -1.47 4.32
C PRO A 240 -12.48 -0.71 3.91
N VAL A 241 -13.57 -1.41 3.54
CA VAL A 241 -14.83 -0.77 3.11
C VAL A 241 -15.52 0.00 4.23
N ASP A 242 -15.30 -0.40 5.48
CA ASP A 242 -15.95 0.16 6.68
C ASP A 242 -15.15 1.29 7.33
N TRP A 243 -13.94 1.57 6.84
CA TRP A 243 -13.14 2.68 7.32
C TRP A 243 -13.32 3.94 6.45
N PRO A 244 -13.56 5.13 7.03
CA PRO A 244 -13.73 5.42 8.46
C PRO A 244 -15.18 5.26 8.95
N VAL A 245 -16.11 5.02 8.04
CA VAL A 245 -17.52 4.75 8.33
C VAL A 245 -17.99 3.61 7.43
N GLU A 246 -18.83 2.75 7.99
CA GLU A 246 -19.50 1.68 7.25
C GLU A 246 -20.20 2.25 6.01
N GLN A 247 -20.07 1.54 4.90
CA GLN A 247 -20.71 1.89 3.64
C GLN A 247 -21.87 0.92 3.37
N PRO A 248 -23.13 1.31 3.64
CA PRO A 248 -24.27 0.41 3.50
C PRO A 248 -24.35 -0.19 2.10
N GLY A 249 -24.45 -1.52 2.02
CA GLY A 249 -24.57 -2.27 0.76
C GLY A 249 -23.24 -2.52 0.04
N VAL A 250 -22.10 -2.16 0.63
CA VAL A 250 -20.78 -2.55 0.14
C VAL A 250 -20.30 -3.77 0.92
N GLU A 251 -20.20 -4.91 0.24
CA GLU A 251 -19.74 -6.16 0.87
C GLU A 251 -18.25 -6.07 1.26
N PRO A 252 -17.83 -6.66 2.40
CA PRO A 252 -16.43 -6.79 2.79
C PRO A 252 -15.55 -7.41 1.71
N ILE A 253 -14.24 -7.17 1.80
CA ILE A 253 -13.25 -7.65 0.82
C ILE A 253 -12.26 -8.64 1.41
N GLY A 254 -12.44 -9.05 2.68
CA GLY A 254 -11.63 -10.10 3.30
C GLY A 254 -10.25 -9.59 3.70
N ALA A 255 -10.21 -8.37 4.21
CA ALA A 255 -9.00 -7.74 4.71
C ALA A 255 -9.31 -6.99 6.02
N TYR A 256 -8.27 -6.68 6.79
CA TYR A 256 -8.36 -5.72 7.88
C TYR A 256 -7.53 -4.49 7.55
N ALA A 257 -8.08 -3.32 7.89
CA ALA A 257 -7.48 -2.02 7.72
C ALA A 257 -7.60 -1.21 9.01
N ALA A 258 -6.63 -0.33 9.22
CA ALA A 258 -6.66 0.62 10.31
C ALA A 258 -5.83 1.86 9.97
N VAL A 259 -6.16 2.94 10.65
CA VAL A 259 -5.37 4.16 10.71
C VAL A 259 -5.00 4.42 12.16
N GLY A 260 -3.72 4.41 12.46
CA GLY A 260 -3.16 4.75 13.75
C GLY A 260 -2.50 6.12 13.73
N ARG A 261 -2.68 6.91 14.79
CA ARG A 261 -2.02 8.19 14.97
C ARG A 261 -0.96 8.08 16.07
N ALA A 262 0.25 8.54 15.79
CA ALA A 262 1.32 8.57 16.78
C ALA A 262 0.90 9.50 17.93
N PRO A 263 1.02 9.07 19.19
CA PRO A 263 0.57 9.84 20.34
C PRO A 263 1.28 11.20 20.39
N ALA A 264 0.59 12.21 20.91
CA ALA A 264 1.22 13.49 21.22
C ALA A 264 2.39 13.26 22.20
N ALA A 265 3.46 14.05 22.07
CA ALA A 265 4.48 14.09 23.11
C ALA A 265 3.80 14.49 24.44
N ARG A 266 4.02 13.69 25.48
CA ARG A 266 3.51 13.96 26.83
C ARG A 266 4.22 15.15 27.45
#